data_AF-A0A9X4QZ32-F1
#
_entry.id   AF-A0A9X4QZ32-F1
#
_cell.length_a   1.000
_cell.length_b   1.000
_cell.length_c   1.000
_cell.angle_alpha   90.00
_cell.angle_beta   90.00
_cell.angle_gamma   90.00
#
_symmetry.space_group_name_H-M   'P 1'
#
loop_
_entity.id
_entity.type
_entity.pdbx_description
1 polymer ?
#
loop_
_entity_poly.entity_id
_entity_poly.type
_entity_poly.pdbx_seq_one_letter_code
_entity_poly.pdbx_strand_id
1 'polypeptide(L)'
;MDINGRSTRPDFWHPFWINFIISSLLGIVSAGLLSSVFAIAIIIPSFTVMARRLHDTNRTMVLAIVTHISGFIAMVATIVFIVGVLAVASSGSGGMIGASLLAGAFGAVVAGVIALYTLYVLVITGNKEPNNYGSGGSCEIDPQAHTH
;
A
#
# COMPACT_ATOMS: atom_id res chain seq x y z
N MET A 1 21.66 -9.69 -9.26
CA MET A 1 20.67 -8.62 -9.03
C MET A 1 20.79 -7.67 -10.20
N ASP A 2 19.96 -7.85 -11.22
CA ASP A 2 19.89 -6.86 -12.30
C ASP A 2 19.18 -5.62 -11.76
N ILE A 3 19.89 -4.50 -11.72
CA ILE A 3 19.42 -3.20 -11.25
C ILE A 3 18.78 -2.38 -12.38
N ASN A 4 18.88 -2.84 -13.63
CA ASN A 4 18.48 -2.09 -14.83
C ASN A 4 17.24 -2.69 -15.52
N GLY A 5 16.76 -3.85 -15.10
CA GLY A 5 15.52 -4.47 -15.60
C GLY A 5 14.26 -3.97 -14.88
N ARG A 6 13.16 -3.79 -15.61
CA ARG A 6 11.83 -3.48 -15.03
C ARG A 6 11.31 -4.67 -14.22
N SER A 7 10.55 -4.38 -13.15
CA SER A 7 10.10 -5.40 -12.20
C SER A 7 9.03 -6.28 -12.85
N THR A 8 9.22 -7.60 -12.79
CA THR A 8 8.15 -8.53 -13.12
C THR A 8 7.14 -8.57 -11.97
N ARG A 9 5.87 -8.94 -12.25
CA ARG A 9 4.84 -9.07 -11.19
C ARG A 9 5.29 -9.96 -10.01
N PRO A 10 5.95 -11.12 -10.23
CA PRO A 10 6.50 -11.95 -9.15
C PRO A 10 7.46 -11.21 -8.22
N ASP A 11 8.28 -10.30 -8.74
CA ASP A 11 9.26 -9.55 -7.95
C ASP A 11 8.62 -8.63 -6.91
N PHE A 12 7.34 -8.25 -7.11
CA PHE A 12 6.54 -7.54 -6.12
C PHE A 12 5.79 -8.50 -5.18
N TRP A 13 5.07 -9.47 -5.75
CA TRP A 13 4.11 -10.29 -4.97
C TRP A 13 4.79 -11.34 -4.09
N HIS A 14 5.91 -11.92 -4.50
CA HIS A 14 6.62 -12.91 -3.67
C HIS A 14 7.13 -12.31 -2.35
N PRO A 15 7.95 -11.23 -2.35
CA PRO A 15 8.39 -10.64 -1.09
C PRO A 15 7.22 -10.09 -0.27
N PHE A 16 6.16 -9.58 -0.92
CA PHE A 16 4.96 -9.14 -0.21
C PHE A 16 4.33 -10.28 0.60
N TRP A 17 4.01 -11.42 -0.03
CA TRP A 17 3.36 -12.54 0.65
C TRP A 17 4.26 -13.21 1.69
N ILE A 18 5.57 -13.32 1.42
CA ILE A 18 6.54 -13.86 2.37
C ILE A 18 6.58 -13.00 3.64
N ASN A 19 6.73 -11.67 3.49
CA ASN A 19 6.73 -10.76 4.63
C ASN A 19 5.39 -10.79 5.36
N PHE A 20 4.27 -10.85 4.64
CA PHE A 20 2.94 -10.95 5.26
C PHE A 20 2.80 -12.20 6.15
N ILE A 21 3.26 -13.36 5.69
CA ILE A 21 3.22 -14.60 6.46
C ILE A 21 4.15 -14.51 7.68
N ILE A 22 5.40 -14.04 7.50
CA ILE A 22 6.36 -13.89 8.60
C ILE A 22 5.81 -12.92 9.67
N SER A 23 5.33 -11.75 9.26
CA SER A 23 4.73 -10.78 10.18
C SER A 23 3.52 -11.36 10.92
N SER A 24 2.68 -12.14 10.25
CA SER A 24 1.52 -12.79 10.88
C SER A 24 1.94 -13.81 11.93
N LEU A 25 2.92 -14.66 11.62
CA LEU A 25 3.47 -15.64 12.56
C LEU A 25 4.16 -14.99 13.76
N LEU A 26 4.95 -13.93 13.51
CA LEU A 26 5.60 -13.17 14.58
C LEU A 26 4.56 -12.49 15.48
N GLY A 27 3.45 -11.98 14.93
CA GLY A 27 2.36 -11.42 15.71
C GLY A 27 1.71 -12.41 16.69
N ILE A 28 1.63 -13.69 16.30
CA ILE A 28 1.07 -14.75 17.14
C ILE A 28 2.08 -15.23 18.19
N VAL A 29 3.33 -15.45 17.79
CA VAL A 29 4.34 -16.13 18.61
C VAL A 29 5.14 -15.15 19.49
N SER A 30 5.30 -13.91 19.05
CA SER A 30 6.15 -12.91 19.71
C SER A 30 5.63 -11.49 19.46
N ALA A 31 4.60 -11.06 20.18
CA ALA A 31 4.10 -9.68 20.14
C ALA A 31 5.06 -8.63 20.74
N GLY A 32 6.32 -9.00 21.02
CA GLY A 32 7.34 -8.18 21.68
C GLY A 32 8.37 -7.58 20.72
N LEU A 33 9.55 -7.27 21.26
CA LEU A 33 10.65 -6.58 20.58
C LEU A 33 11.00 -7.16 19.20
N LEU A 34 10.94 -8.50 19.05
CA LEU A 34 11.30 -9.17 17.80
C LEU A 34 10.35 -8.81 16.64
N SER A 35 9.04 -8.78 16.89
CA SER A 35 8.05 -8.35 15.90
C SER A 35 8.25 -6.89 15.52
N SER A 36 8.53 -6.01 16.50
CA SER A 36 8.80 -4.59 16.25
C SER A 36 10.06 -4.37 15.41
N VAL A 37 11.14 -5.09 15.70
CA VAL A 37 12.40 -5.00 14.93
C VAL A 37 12.20 -5.50 13.50
N PHE A 38 11.49 -6.63 13.34
CA PHE A 38 11.17 -7.15 12.01
C PHE A 38 10.32 -6.15 11.21
N ALA A 39 9.30 -5.55 11.84
CA ALA A 39 8.46 -4.54 11.20
C ALA A 39 9.28 -3.35 10.68
N ILE A 40 10.26 -2.86 11.44
CA ILE A 40 11.15 -1.78 10.99
C ILE A 40 12.04 -2.23 9.83
N ALA A 41 12.59 -3.44 9.92
CA ALA A 41 13.50 -3.98 8.90
C ALA A 41 12.83 -4.12 7.52
N ILE A 42 11.53 -4.42 7.46
CA ILE A 42 10.81 -4.63 6.20
C ILE A 42 10.31 -3.34 5.54
N ILE A 43 10.24 -2.20 6.23
CA ILE A 43 9.69 -0.94 5.69
C ILE A 43 10.47 -0.47 4.45
N ILE A 44 11.80 -0.44 4.53
CA ILE A 44 12.65 0.02 3.43
C ILE A 44 12.51 -0.88 2.19
N PRO A 45 12.67 -2.21 2.29
CA PRO A 45 12.52 -3.08 1.13
C PRO A 45 11.09 -3.10 0.59
N SER A 46 10.04 -3.08 1.42
CA SER A 46 8.64 -3.02 0.95
C SER A 46 8.36 -1.75 0.17
N PHE A 47 8.84 -0.60 0.67
CA PHE A 47 8.71 0.68 -0.01
C PHE A 47 9.43 0.67 -1.36
N THR A 48 10.68 0.17 -1.38
CA THR A 48 11.52 0.15 -2.59
C THR A 48 10.87 -0.65 -3.71
N VAL A 49 10.37 -1.85 -3.39
CA VAL A 49 9.74 -2.74 -4.37
C VAL A 49 8.42 -2.16 -4.88
N MET A 50 7.64 -1.50 -4.01
CA MET A 50 6.40 -0.85 -4.42
C MET A 50 6.63 0.39 -5.30
N ALA A 51 7.63 1.22 -4.97
CA ALA A 51 8.01 2.36 -5.78
C ALA A 51 8.42 1.92 -7.20
N ARG A 52 9.19 0.83 -7.31
CA ARG A 52 9.55 0.24 -8.61
C ARG A 52 8.30 -0.21 -9.38
N ARG A 53 7.36 -0.89 -8.74
CA ARG A 53 6.12 -1.34 -9.39
C ARG A 53 5.27 -0.17 -9.91
N LEU A 54 5.21 0.94 -9.18
CA LEU A 54 4.53 2.15 -9.63
C LEU A 54 5.22 2.76 -10.86
N HIS A 55 6.55 2.86 -10.84
CA HIS A 55 7.32 3.33 -11.98
C HIS A 55 7.11 2.45 -13.23
N ASP A 56 6.95 1.13 -13.05
CA ASP A 56 6.62 0.23 -14.16
C ASP A 56 5.24 0.51 -14.78
N THR A 57 4.32 1.13 -14.05
CA THR A 57 3.01 1.55 -14.56
C THR A 57 2.97 3.03 -14.97
N ASN A 58 4.14 3.68 -15.09
CA ASN A 58 4.29 5.11 -15.36
C ASN A 58 3.57 6.01 -14.33
N ARG A 59 3.60 5.59 -13.06
CA ARG A 59 3.03 6.34 -11.92
C ARG A 59 4.15 6.85 -11.03
N THR A 60 3.90 7.97 -10.36
CA THR A 60 4.82 8.51 -9.35
C THR A 60 4.83 7.66 -8.09
N MET A 61 5.89 7.79 -7.29
CA MET A 61 6.03 7.12 -5.99
C MET A 61 5.04 7.60 -4.90
N VAL A 62 4.18 8.57 -5.20
CA VAL A 62 3.25 9.16 -4.23
C VAL A 62 2.33 8.10 -3.62
N LEU A 63 1.84 7.16 -4.42
CA LEU A 63 1.03 6.06 -3.91
C LEU A 63 1.81 5.18 -2.92
N ALA A 64 3.12 4.98 -3.12
CA ALA A 64 3.94 4.23 -2.18
C ALA A 64 4.10 4.93 -0.84
N ILE A 65 4.22 6.27 -0.86
CA ILE A 65 4.32 7.09 0.35
C ILE A 65 2.98 7.07 1.08
N VAL A 66 1.88 7.34 0.35
CA VAL A 66 0.54 7.39 0.91
C VAL A 66 0.20 6.09 1.63
N THR A 67 0.46 4.93 1.04
CA THR A 67 0.13 3.63 1.65
C THR A 67 0.97 3.28 2.89
N HIS A 68 2.26 3.65 2.92
CA HIS A 68 3.12 3.36 4.07
C HIS A 68 2.81 4.29 5.24
N ILE A 69 2.45 5.55 4.96
CA ILE A 69 2.07 6.53 5.98
C ILE A 69 0.60 6.35 6.40
N SER A 70 -0.29 5.88 5.51
CA SER A 70 -1.72 5.75 5.79
C SER A 70 -2.03 4.82 6.96
N GLY A 71 -1.19 3.80 7.22
CA GLY A 71 -1.35 2.94 8.40
C GLY A 71 -1.25 3.71 9.71
N PHE A 72 -0.24 4.58 9.83
CA PHE A 72 -0.06 5.44 11.00
C PHE A 72 -1.17 6.49 11.11
N ILE A 73 -1.55 7.12 9.99
CA ILE A 73 -2.65 8.10 9.96
C ILE A 73 -3.97 7.43 10.38
N ALA A 74 -4.28 6.25 9.83
CA ALA A 74 -5.50 5.52 10.14
C ALA A 74 -5.53 5.07 11.61
N MET A 75 -4.41 4.63 12.17
CA MET A 75 -4.31 4.29 13.58
C MET A 75 -4.64 5.49 14.48
N VAL A 76 -3.98 6.63 14.27
CA VAL A 76 -4.24 7.85 15.04
C VAL A 76 -5.67 8.34 14.84
N ALA A 77 -6.15 8.37 13.59
CA ALA A 77 -7.52 8.78 13.28
C ALA A 77 -8.56 7.90 13.97
N THR A 78 -8.32 6.58 14.03
CA THR A 78 -9.20 5.62 14.71
C THR A 78 -9.22 5.85 16.22
N ILE A 79 -8.06 6.12 16.84
CA ILE A 79 -8.00 6.43 18.28
C ILE A 79 -8.78 7.72 18.58
N VAL A 80 -8.53 8.78 17.81
CA VAL A 80 -9.23 10.07 17.95
C VAL A 80 -10.74 9.89 17.74
N PHE A 81 -11.12 9.09 16.74
CA PHE A 81 -12.52 8.76 16.46
C PHE A 81 -13.19 8.05 17.64
N ILE A 82 -12.57 7.01 18.20
CA ILE A 82 -13.11 6.26 19.34
C ILE A 82 -13.28 7.17 20.55
N VAL A 83 -12.27 7.99 20.86
CA VAL A 83 -12.33 8.96 21.98
C VAL A 83 -13.44 9.98 21.75
N GLY A 84 -13.57 10.50 20.52
CA GLY A 84 -14.63 11.43 20.15
C GLY A 84 -16.03 10.83 20.29
N VAL A 85 -16.24 9.61 19.78
CA VAL A 85 -17.51 8.89 19.92
C VAL A 85 -17.85 8.64 21.39
N LEU A 86 -16.87 8.25 22.21
CA LEU A 86 -17.08 8.04 23.65
C LEU A 86 -17.49 9.34 24.37
N ALA A 87 -16.81 10.45 24.07
CA ALA A 87 -17.14 11.77 24.64
C ALA A 87 -18.53 12.27 24.22
N VAL A 88 -18.94 11.98 22.98
CA VAL A 88 -20.29 12.33 22.51
C VAL A 88 -21.33 11.39 23.13
N ALA A 89 -21.03 10.11 23.30
CA ALA A 89 -21.93 9.15 23.93
C ALA A 89 -22.24 9.53 25.39
N SER A 90 -21.27 10.09 26.12
CA SER A 90 -21.49 10.58 27.50
C SER A 90 -22.27 11.89 27.58
N SER A 91 -22.45 12.62 26.46
CA SER A 91 -23.20 13.88 26.42
C SER A 91 -24.73 13.70 26.38
N GLY A 92 -25.23 12.48 26.13
CA GLY A 92 -26.67 12.20 25.95
C GLY A 92 -27.26 12.72 24.62
N SER A 93 -26.45 13.33 23.75
CA SER A 93 -26.90 13.85 22.45
C SER A 93 -26.85 12.77 21.36
N GLY A 94 -27.96 12.04 21.19
CA GLY A 94 -28.07 10.97 20.19
C GLY A 94 -27.81 11.42 18.74
N GLY A 95 -28.18 12.66 18.39
CA GLY A 95 -27.91 13.23 17.07
C GLY A 95 -26.42 13.38 16.77
N MET A 96 -25.62 13.75 17.77
CA MET A 96 -24.17 13.89 17.62
C MET A 96 -23.47 12.52 17.51
N ILE A 97 -24.02 11.48 18.15
CA ILE A 97 -23.55 10.09 17.97
C ILE A 97 -23.74 9.68 16.51
N GLY A 98 -24.93 9.90 15.95
CA GLY A 98 -25.20 9.64 14.53
C GLY A 98 -24.23 10.37 13.59
N ALA A 99 -24.01 11.66 13.83
CA ALA A 99 -23.09 12.48 13.04
C ALA A 99 -21.64 11.98 13.08
N SER A 100 -21.14 11.62 14.27
CA SER A 100 -19.78 11.11 14.43
C SER A 100 -19.61 9.77 13.70
N LEU A 101 -20.53 8.83 13.85
CA LEU A 101 -20.48 7.55 13.14
C LEU A 101 -20.47 7.71 11.61
N LEU A 102 -21.26 8.64 11.07
CA LEU A 102 -21.25 8.97 9.64
C LEU A 102 -19.90 9.54 9.18
N ALA A 103 -19.29 10.42 9.98
CA ALA A 103 -17.95 10.94 9.70
C ALA A 103 -16.88 9.83 9.68
N GLY A 104 -16.96 8.89 10.63
CA GLY A 104 -16.08 7.72 10.66
C GLY A 104 -16.27 6.82 9.44
N ALA A 105 -17.52 6.54 9.06
CA ALA A 105 -17.86 5.76 7.88
C ALA A 105 -17.32 6.42 6.60
N PHE A 106 -17.46 7.74 6.46
CA PHE A 106 -16.90 8.48 5.33
C PHE A 106 -15.38 8.31 5.25
N GLY A 107 -14.67 8.50 6.37
CA GLY A 107 -13.22 8.30 6.43
C GLY A 107 -12.80 6.89 6.02
N ALA A 108 -13.52 5.87 6.51
CA ALA A 108 -13.28 4.48 6.16
C ALA A 108 -13.52 4.19 4.66
N VAL A 109 -14.57 4.75 4.07
CA VAL A 109 -14.87 4.62 2.64
C VAL A 109 -13.77 5.25 1.79
N VAL A 110 -13.34 6.48 2.13
CA VAL A 110 -12.25 7.17 1.41
C VAL A 110 -10.96 6.36 1.48
N ALA A 111 -10.59 5.89 2.67
CA ALA A 111 -9.41 5.04 2.85
C ALA A 111 -9.52 3.72 2.05
N GLY A 112 -10.70 3.10 2.06
CA GLY A 112 -11.00 1.89 1.29
C GLY A 112 -10.85 2.10 -0.21
N VAL A 113 -11.37 3.20 -0.76
CA VAL A 113 -11.24 3.53 -2.20
C VAL A 113 -9.77 3.73 -2.59
N ILE A 114 -8.99 4.43 -1.77
CA ILE A 114 -7.55 4.63 -2.02
C ILE A 114 -6.81 3.28 -1.99
N ALA A 115 -7.13 2.42 -1.02
CA ALA A 115 -6.53 1.09 -0.91
C ALA A 115 -6.88 0.20 -2.11
N LEU A 116 -8.14 0.20 -2.55
CA LEU A 116 -8.60 -0.54 -3.73
C LEU A 116 -7.93 -0.04 -5.01
N TYR A 117 -7.82 1.28 -5.19
CA TYR A 117 -7.12 1.86 -6.33
C TYR A 117 -5.64 1.48 -6.34
N THR A 118 -4.99 1.53 -5.17
CA THR A 118 -3.58 1.09 -5.04
C THR A 118 -3.44 -0.38 -5.40
N LEU A 119 -4.30 -1.25 -4.87
CA LEU A 119 -4.30 -2.68 -5.17
C LEU A 119 -4.47 -2.93 -6.68
N TYR A 120 -5.42 -2.24 -7.31
CA TYR A 120 -5.62 -2.31 -8.75
C TYR A 120 -4.33 -1.98 -9.51
N VAL A 121 -3.66 -0.88 -9.17
CA VAL A 121 -2.38 -0.47 -9.80
C VAL A 121 -1.26 -1.51 -9.59
N LEU A 122 -1.23 -2.17 -8.45
CA LEU A 122 -0.22 -3.20 -8.17
C LEU A 122 -0.47 -4.51 -8.94
N VAL A 123 -1.73 -4.81 -9.27
CA VAL A 123 -2.14 -6.03 -10.00
C VAL A 123 -2.01 -5.89 -11.53
N ILE A 124 -2.25 -4.71 -12.11
CA ILE A 124 -2.17 -4.53 -13.58
C ILE A 124 -0.77 -4.87 -14.13
N THR A 125 -0.63 -5.03 -15.45
CA THR A 125 0.69 -5.22 -16.09
C THR A 125 1.45 -3.89 -16.16
N GLY A 126 2.79 -3.93 -16.20
CA GLY A 126 3.56 -2.72 -16.53
C GLY A 126 3.32 -2.27 -17.97
N ASN A 127 3.65 -1.02 -18.27
CA ASN A 127 3.56 -0.49 -19.64
C ASN A 127 4.51 -1.26 -20.57
N LYS A 128 4.04 -1.66 -21.75
CA LYS A 128 4.89 -2.39 -22.72
C LYS A 128 5.86 -1.48 -23.45
N GLU A 129 5.43 -0.25 -23.72
CA GLU A 129 6.25 0.78 -24.34
C GLU A 129 7.15 1.50 -23.32
N PRO A 130 8.20 2.21 -23.79
CA PRO A 130 8.99 3.08 -22.95
C PRO A 130 8.13 4.10 -22.20
N ASN A 131 8.44 4.32 -20.94
CA ASN A 131 7.76 5.30 -20.09
C ASN A 131 8.75 6.32 -19.52
N ASN A 132 8.28 7.25 -18.68
CA ASN A 132 9.13 8.29 -18.08
C ASN A 132 10.25 7.75 -17.18
N TYR A 133 10.27 6.45 -16.92
CA TYR A 133 11.21 5.75 -16.04
C TYR A 133 12.06 4.70 -16.79
N GLY A 134 11.95 4.58 -18.12
CA GLY A 134 12.84 3.74 -18.95
C GLY A 134 12.11 2.90 -20.01
N SER A 135 12.91 2.25 -20.88
CA SER A 135 12.43 1.49 -22.06
C SER A 135 12.35 -0.03 -21.88
N GLY A 136 12.89 -0.60 -20.80
CA GLY A 136 13.06 -2.05 -20.64
C GLY A 136 11.82 -2.82 -20.16
N GLY A 137 10.67 -2.67 -20.83
CA GLY A 137 9.39 -3.30 -20.44
C GLY A 137 9.44 -4.83 -20.37
N SER A 138 8.53 -5.43 -19.60
CA SER A 138 8.42 -6.88 -19.38
C SER A 138 7.94 -7.68 -20.61
N CYS A 139 7.92 -7.08 -21.79
CA CYS A 139 7.70 -7.76 -23.05
C CYS A 139 8.97 -7.55 -23.86
N GLU A 140 9.61 -8.64 -24.31
CA GLU A 140 10.56 -8.56 -25.41
C GLU A 140 9.88 -7.77 -26.54
N ILE A 141 10.50 -6.65 -26.91
CA ILE A 141 10.08 -5.90 -28.09
C ILE A 141 10.45 -6.82 -29.24
N ASP A 142 9.47 -7.47 -29.87
CA ASP A 142 9.72 -8.27 -31.06
C ASP A 142 10.37 -7.34 -32.11
N PRO A 143 11.64 -7.56 -32.49
CA PRO A 143 12.31 -6.70 -33.44
C PRO A 143 11.63 -6.67 -34.83
N GLN A 144 10.67 -7.57 -35.10
CA GLN A 144 9.94 -7.65 -36.36
C GLN A 144 8.71 -6.72 -36.46
N ALA A 145 8.32 -6.01 -35.38
CA ALA A 145 7.11 -5.18 -35.40
C ALA A 145 7.26 -3.80 -36.07
N HIS A 146 8.48 -3.43 -36.49
CA HIS A 146 8.78 -2.14 -37.15
C HIS A 146 9.11 -2.27 -38.64
N THR A 147 8.90 -3.44 -39.24
CA THR A 147 9.10 -3.66 -40.68
C THR A 147 7.78 -3.97 -41.36
N HIS A 148 6.91 -2.96 -41.55
CA HIS A 148 5.91 -2.91 -42.62
C HIS A 148 5.48 -1.47 -42.89
#